data_AF-A0A6M8HLB3-F1
#
_entry.id   AF-A0A6M8HLB3-F1
#
_cell.length_a   1.000
_cell.length_b   1.000
_cell.length_c   1.000
_cell.angle_alpha   90.00
_cell.angle_beta   90.00
_cell.angle_gamma   90.00
#
_symmetry.space_group_name_H-M   'P 1'
#
loop_
_entity.id
_entity.type
_entity.pdbx_description
1 polymer ?
#
loop_
_entity_poly.entity_id
_entity_poly.type
_entity_poly.pdbx_seq_one_letter_code
_entity_poly.pdbx_strand_id
1 'polypeptide(L)'
;MLKSLITEPYLTVEAKFQNAIQSPNYLHVMMASNEEWVVPASQDARRFFVLEVSEKMKNDHAYFGAIAAQMEAGGYEAMLHDLLALDLTGFNVRAVPVTEGLQRQRKLSLPTTEAWWQDCLDRGYVFRSKLGLEAVFGTWHEEVSTEILFASYLDFAEHRRERQILSREMLGRFMKKMGGKAKRLSYAPVGEHLTDETSAYGSTTRKAKPVEHPRPPGYSLGGISLSRADFAKKTGLNIEWSDPDGA
;
A
#
# COMPACT_ATOMS: atom_id res chain seq x y z
N MET A 1 -1.63 3.35 19.41
CA MET A 1 -1.87 2.51 20.60
C MET A 1 -1.45 1.06 20.42
N LEU A 2 -1.87 0.33 19.37
CA LEU A 2 -1.45 -1.10 19.23
C LEU A 2 0.07 -1.30 19.14
N LYS A 3 0.78 -0.44 18.39
CA LYS A 3 2.25 -0.54 18.24
C LYS A 3 2.98 -0.41 19.59
N SER A 4 2.54 0.50 20.46
CA SER A 4 3.16 0.70 21.78
C SER A 4 2.82 -0.46 22.71
N LEU A 5 1.59 -0.98 22.66
CA LEU A 5 1.18 -2.14 23.46
C LEU A 5 2.07 -3.37 23.21
N ILE A 6 2.52 -3.57 21.97
CA ILE A 6 3.34 -4.73 21.59
C ILE A 6 4.83 -4.51 21.88
N THR A 7 5.33 -3.26 21.94
CA THR A 7 6.78 -3.03 21.98
C THR A 7 7.33 -2.20 23.13
N GLU A 8 6.49 -1.46 23.84
CA GLU A 8 6.97 -0.74 25.01
C GLU A 8 7.29 -1.72 26.13
N PRO A 9 8.42 -1.53 26.86
CA PRO A 9 8.81 -2.43 27.96
C PRO A 9 7.92 -2.27 29.20
N TYR A 10 7.16 -1.17 29.30
CA TYR A 10 6.25 -0.88 30.39
C TYR A 10 4.89 -0.45 29.86
N LEU A 11 3.86 -0.71 30.65
CA LEU A 11 2.49 -0.29 30.41
C LEU A 11 1.98 0.51 31.59
N THR A 12 1.31 1.63 31.29
CA THR A 12 0.49 2.34 32.27
C THR A 12 -0.81 1.59 32.45
N VAL A 13 -1.09 1.13 33.67
CA VAL A 13 -2.36 0.50 34.04
C VAL A 13 -3.16 1.48 34.88
N GLU A 14 -4.33 1.88 34.37
CA GLU A 14 -5.26 2.79 35.04
C GLU A 14 -6.50 2.02 35.48
N ALA A 15 -6.43 1.41 36.67
CA ALA A 15 -7.58 0.71 37.23
C ALA A 15 -8.66 1.71 37.69
N LYS A 16 -9.93 1.32 37.56
CA LYS A 16 -11.05 2.18 37.91
C LYS A 16 -10.96 2.61 39.38
N PHE A 17 -11.09 3.92 39.62
CA PHE A 17 -10.98 4.54 40.96
C PHE A 17 -9.64 4.34 41.66
N GLN A 18 -8.58 4.03 40.92
CA GLN A 18 -7.21 3.93 41.45
C GLN A 18 -6.26 4.81 40.65
N ASN A 19 -5.09 5.08 41.23
CA ASN A 19 -4.05 5.84 40.54
C ASN A 19 -3.40 4.98 39.44
N ALA A 20 -2.94 5.64 38.38
CA ALA A 20 -2.17 5.01 37.32
C ALA A 20 -0.87 4.41 37.88
N ILE A 21 -0.57 3.16 37.53
CA ILE A 21 0.69 2.50 37.89
C ILE A 21 1.45 2.08 36.62
N GLN A 22 2.78 2.02 36.71
CA GLN A 22 3.63 1.42 35.67
C GLN A 22 3.87 -0.05 36.00
N SER A 23 3.70 -0.92 35.01
CA SER A 23 3.96 -2.35 35.13
C SER A 23 4.83 -2.84 33.97
N PRO A 24 5.76 -3.80 34.17
CA PRO A 24 6.47 -4.44 33.06
C PRO A 24 5.50 -5.07 32.05
N ASN A 25 5.82 -4.95 30.77
CA ASN A 25 4.99 -5.47 29.70
C ASN A 25 5.35 -6.94 29.38
N TYR A 26 4.44 -7.85 29.73
CA TYR A 26 4.53 -9.28 29.39
C TYR A 26 3.39 -9.74 28.46
N LEU A 27 2.74 -8.81 27.76
CA LEU A 27 1.60 -9.13 26.92
C LEU A 27 2.01 -9.94 25.69
N HIS A 28 1.22 -10.99 25.43
CA HIS A 28 1.21 -11.71 24.15
C HIS A 28 -0.18 -11.49 23.54
N VAL A 29 -0.24 -10.74 22.43
CA VAL A 29 -1.51 -10.31 21.83
C VAL A 29 -1.89 -11.24 20.69
N MET A 30 -3.05 -11.89 20.81
CA MET A 30 -3.70 -12.62 19.72
C MET A 30 -4.99 -11.90 19.34
N MET A 31 -5.25 -11.78 18.05
CA MET A 31 -6.46 -11.14 17.52
C MET A 31 -7.08 -12.04 16.45
N ALA A 32 -8.40 -12.24 16.55
CA ALA A 32 -9.21 -12.85 15.52
C ALA A 32 -10.22 -11.80 15.04
N SER A 33 -10.31 -11.59 13.73
CA SER A 33 -11.21 -10.61 13.12
C SER A 33 -11.69 -11.11 11.77
N ASN A 34 -12.91 -10.72 11.42
CA ASN A 34 -13.49 -10.94 10.09
C ASN A 34 -13.33 -9.70 9.18
N GLU A 35 -12.75 -8.62 9.69
CA GLU A 35 -12.52 -7.39 8.94
C GLU A 35 -11.38 -7.57 7.93
N GLU A 36 -11.49 -6.92 6.76
CA GLU A 36 -10.44 -6.98 5.74
C GLU A 36 -9.15 -6.29 6.19
N TRP A 37 -9.25 -5.25 7.02
CA TRP A 37 -8.12 -4.52 7.59
C TRP A 37 -8.13 -4.63 9.11
N VAL A 38 -7.13 -5.34 9.66
CA VAL A 38 -7.04 -5.67 11.09
C VAL A 38 -5.87 -4.96 11.75
N VAL A 39 -4.74 -4.87 11.04
CA VAL A 39 -3.52 -4.28 11.60
C VAL A 39 -2.88 -3.28 10.63
N PRO A 40 -2.36 -2.15 11.13
CA PRO A 40 -1.60 -1.20 10.32
C PRO A 40 -0.20 -1.77 10.04
N ALA A 41 -0.13 -2.68 9.07
CA ALA A 41 1.11 -3.32 8.63
C ALA A 41 1.90 -2.37 7.70
N SER A 42 2.54 -1.36 8.28
CA SER A 42 3.48 -0.50 7.54
C SER A 42 4.80 -1.26 7.21
N GLN A 43 5.82 -0.58 6.67
CA GLN A 43 7.11 -1.20 6.33
C GLN A 43 7.72 -2.03 7.49
N ASP A 44 7.46 -1.65 8.75
CA ASP A 44 7.91 -2.36 9.97
C ASP A 44 7.01 -3.53 10.42
N ALA A 45 6.28 -4.19 9.53
CA ALA A 45 5.37 -5.29 9.86
C ALA A 45 6.05 -6.56 10.45
N ARG A 46 7.33 -6.49 10.84
CA ARG A 46 8.09 -7.54 11.56
C ARG A 46 7.52 -7.96 12.92
N ARG A 47 6.39 -7.35 13.34
CA ARG A 47 5.72 -7.56 14.62
C ARG A 47 4.39 -8.30 14.46
N PHE A 48 3.93 -8.51 13.22
CA PHE A 48 2.63 -9.11 12.94
C PHE A 48 2.81 -10.41 12.17
N PHE A 49 2.34 -11.49 12.75
CA PHE A 49 2.13 -12.75 12.05
C PHE A 49 0.63 -12.85 11.76
N VAL A 50 0.26 -12.76 10.48
CA VAL A 50 -1.14 -12.74 10.05
C VAL A 50 -1.42 -14.02 9.29
N LEU A 51 -2.39 -14.79 9.76
CA LEU A 51 -2.83 -16.02 9.11
C LEU A 51 -4.24 -15.84 8.58
N GLU A 52 -4.46 -16.28 7.33
CA GLU A 52 -5.80 -16.49 6.81
C GLU A 52 -6.18 -17.94 7.09
N VAL A 53 -7.20 -18.13 7.93
CA VAL A 53 -7.66 -19.45 8.33
C VAL A 53 -8.64 -19.97 7.28
N SER A 54 -8.53 -21.25 6.95
CA SER A 54 -9.42 -21.87 5.96
C SER A 54 -10.88 -21.91 6.44
N GLU A 55 -11.80 -21.62 5.53
CA GLU A 55 -13.24 -21.73 5.73
C GLU A 55 -13.74 -23.19 5.71
N LYS A 56 -12.87 -24.18 5.44
CA LYS A 56 -13.25 -25.59 5.21
C LYS A 56 -14.09 -26.21 6.32
N MET A 57 -13.77 -25.90 7.58
CA MET A 57 -14.48 -26.43 8.76
C MET A 57 -15.46 -25.42 9.35
N LYS A 58 -15.79 -24.34 8.64
CA LYS A 58 -16.67 -23.31 9.16
C LYS A 58 -18.06 -23.86 9.47
N ASN A 59 -18.55 -23.56 10.67
CA ASN A 59 -19.81 -24.07 11.22
C ASN A 59 -19.90 -25.60 11.35
N ASP A 60 -18.78 -26.34 11.26
CA ASP A 60 -18.77 -27.77 11.53
C ASP A 60 -18.75 -28.03 13.05
N HIS A 61 -19.94 -28.09 13.63
CA HIS A 61 -20.13 -28.31 15.06
C HIS A 61 -19.63 -29.68 15.53
N ALA A 62 -19.68 -30.71 14.67
CA ALA A 62 -19.23 -32.05 15.05
C ALA A 62 -17.69 -32.07 15.15
N TYR A 63 -17.02 -31.47 14.18
CA TYR A 63 -15.56 -31.31 14.18
C TYR A 63 -15.07 -30.54 15.42
N PHE A 64 -15.62 -29.35 15.68
CA PHE A 64 -15.20 -28.56 16.84
C PHE A 64 -15.64 -29.16 18.17
N GLY A 65 -16.78 -29.85 18.21
CA GLY A 65 -17.25 -30.58 19.40
C GLY A 65 -16.29 -31.71 19.78
N ALA A 66 -15.77 -32.46 18.80
CA ALA A 66 -14.78 -33.50 19.05
C ALA A 66 -13.46 -32.93 19.60
N ILE A 67 -13.01 -31.77 19.09
CA ILE A 67 -11.83 -31.07 19.63
C ILE A 67 -12.07 -30.62 21.07
N ALA A 68 -13.19 -29.97 21.35
CA ALA A 68 -13.51 -29.50 22.70
C ALA A 68 -13.54 -30.66 23.72
N ALA A 69 -14.19 -31.78 23.35
CA ALA A 69 -14.24 -32.98 24.18
C ALA A 69 -12.84 -33.57 24.42
N GLN A 70 -11.97 -33.60 23.39
CA GLN A 70 -10.59 -34.07 23.54
C GLN A 70 -9.76 -33.15 24.44
N MET A 71 -9.93 -31.84 24.34
CA MET A 71 -9.23 -30.88 25.20
C MET A 71 -9.61 -31.10 26.67
N GLU A 72 -10.90 -31.27 26.97
CA GLU A 72 -11.40 -31.56 28.33
C GLU A 72 -10.98 -32.94 28.86
N ALA A 73 -10.76 -33.92 27.98
CA ALA A 73 -10.35 -35.28 28.34
C ALA A 73 -8.83 -35.45 28.53
N GLY A 74 -8.10 -34.37 28.82
CA GLY A 74 -6.65 -34.39 29.04
C GLY A 74 -5.82 -33.72 27.94
N GLY A 75 -6.46 -33.16 26.91
CA GLY A 75 -5.78 -32.49 25.80
C GLY A 75 -5.08 -31.20 26.23
N TYR A 76 -5.58 -30.47 27.23
CA TYR A 76 -4.91 -29.29 27.78
C TYR A 76 -3.55 -29.64 28.39
N GLU A 77 -3.48 -30.69 29.20
CA GLU A 77 -2.27 -31.18 29.86
C GLU A 77 -1.26 -31.70 28.84
N ALA A 78 -1.75 -32.45 27.83
CA ALA A 78 -0.93 -32.92 26.72
C ALA A 78 -0.32 -31.73 25.94
N MET A 79 -1.13 -30.72 25.59
CA MET A 79 -0.64 -29.54 24.89
C MET A 79 0.38 -28.76 25.74
N LEU A 80 0.14 -28.60 27.04
CA LEU A 80 1.09 -27.93 27.93
C LEU A 80 2.41 -28.69 28.03
N HIS A 81 2.36 -30.02 28.15
CA HIS A 81 3.55 -30.87 28.14
C HIS A 81 4.37 -30.63 26.86
N ASP A 82 3.73 -30.65 25.69
CA ASP A 82 4.41 -30.42 24.41
C ASP A 82 5.01 -29.02 24.30
N LEU A 83 4.30 -27.98 24.77
CA LEU A 83 4.80 -26.60 24.76
C LEU A 83 5.97 -26.38 25.71
N LEU A 84 5.99 -27.04 26.87
CA LEU A 84 7.11 -26.98 27.83
C LEU A 84 8.33 -27.77 27.34
N ALA A 85 8.11 -28.84 26.58
CA ALA A 85 9.16 -29.68 26.01
C ALA A 85 9.76 -29.11 24.70
N LEU A 86 9.15 -28.08 24.12
CA LEU A 86 9.58 -27.50 22.85
C LEU A 86 10.92 -26.75 22.99
N ASP A 87 11.96 -27.24 22.31
CA ASP A 87 13.25 -26.55 22.25
C ASP A 87 13.19 -25.31 21.34
N LEU A 88 13.37 -24.14 21.95
CA LEU A 88 13.37 -22.84 21.29
C LEU A 88 14.77 -22.20 21.21
N THR A 89 15.84 -22.93 21.53
CA THR A 89 17.21 -22.37 21.61
C THR A 89 17.67 -21.73 20.30
N GLY A 90 17.24 -22.26 19.15
CA GLY A 90 17.50 -21.69 17.82
C GLY A 90 16.42 -20.76 17.28
N PHE A 91 15.32 -20.55 18.00
CA PHE A 91 14.14 -19.87 17.45
C PHE A 91 14.27 -18.35 17.50
N ASN A 92 14.29 -17.72 16.33
CA ASN A 92 14.28 -16.27 16.21
C ASN A 92 12.85 -15.72 16.09
N VAL A 93 12.27 -15.31 17.21
CA VAL A 93 10.93 -14.68 17.28
C VAL A 93 10.78 -13.46 16.35
N ARG A 94 11.88 -12.77 16.01
CA ARG A 94 11.83 -11.58 15.13
C ARG A 94 11.85 -11.93 13.64
N ALA A 95 12.13 -13.18 13.27
CA ALA A 95 12.09 -13.66 11.90
C ALA A 95 10.66 -14.10 11.53
N VAL A 96 9.72 -13.16 11.56
CA VAL A 96 8.31 -13.44 11.28
C VAL A 96 8.13 -13.80 9.79
N PRO A 97 7.44 -14.92 9.47
CA PRO A 97 7.16 -15.30 8.09
C PRO A 97 6.33 -14.24 7.35
N VAL A 98 6.63 -14.02 6.07
CA VAL A 98 5.82 -13.17 5.19
C VAL A 98 4.71 -14.01 4.59
N THR A 99 3.52 -13.90 5.16
CA THR A 99 2.30 -14.59 4.72
C THR A 99 1.52 -13.75 3.72
N GLU A 100 0.63 -14.38 2.96
CA GLU A 100 -0.32 -13.69 2.06
C GLU A 100 -1.20 -12.71 2.83
N GLY A 101 -1.74 -13.14 3.98
CA GLY A 101 -2.51 -12.27 4.86
C GLY A 101 -1.74 -11.02 5.30
N LEU A 102 -0.44 -11.16 5.62
CA LEU A 102 0.40 -10.01 5.97
C LEU A 102 0.59 -9.06 4.78
N GLN A 103 0.78 -9.60 3.57
CA GLN A 103 0.90 -8.79 2.35
C GLN A 103 -0.41 -8.03 2.05
N ARG A 104 -1.57 -8.65 2.28
CA ARG A 104 -2.88 -7.98 2.16
C ARG A 104 -3.00 -6.81 3.13
N GLN A 105 -2.66 -7.01 4.41
CA GLN A 105 -2.67 -5.92 5.41
C GLN A 105 -1.73 -4.78 5.01
N ARG A 106 -0.56 -5.08 4.41
CA ARG A 106 0.38 -4.07 3.93
C ARG A 106 -0.18 -3.25 2.77
N LYS A 107 -0.83 -3.90 1.79
CA LYS A 107 -1.48 -3.22 0.66
C LYS A 107 -2.56 -2.25 1.15
N LEU A 108 -3.37 -2.68 2.11
CA LEU A 108 -4.41 -1.84 2.73
C LEU A 108 -3.85 -0.69 3.58
N SER A 109 -2.61 -0.83 4.07
CA SER A 109 -1.93 0.15 4.92
C SER A 109 -0.97 1.08 4.16
N LEU A 110 -1.00 1.07 2.82
CA LEU A 110 -0.11 1.91 2.02
C LEU A 110 -0.39 3.41 2.26
N PRO A 111 0.66 4.23 2.46
CA PRO A 111 0.50 5.67 2.44
C PRO A 111 -0.04 6.13 1.08
N THR A 112 -0.76 7.25 1.06
CA THR A 112 -1.43 7.79 -0.13
C THR A 112 -0.52 7.93 -1.35
N THR A 113 0.77 8.22 -1.15
CA THR A 113 1.77 8.36 -2.21
C THR A 113 2.15 7.03 -2.85
N GLU A 114 2.41 6.00 -2.05
CA GLU A 114 2.67 4.66 -2.54
C GLU A 114 1.41 4.05 -3.16
N ALA A 115 0.23 4.29 -2.59
CA ALA A 115 -1.04 3.86 -3.15
C ALA A 115 -1.32 4.51 -4.51
N TRP A 116 -1.08 5.83 -4.64
CA TRP A 116 -1.17 6.55 -5.92
C TRP A 116 -0.23 5.95 -6.96
N TRP A 117 1.03 5.72 -6.58
CA TRP A 117 2.01 5.19 -7.52
C TRP A 117 1.69 3.76 -7.93
N GLN A 118 1.23 2.91 -7.00
CA GLN A 118 0.72 1.59 -7.33
C GLN A 118 -0.44 1.68 -8.34
N ASP A 119 -1.39 2.58 -8.12
CA ASP A 119 -2.54 2.78 -9.03
C ASP A 119 -2.09 3.21 -10.43
N CYS A 120 -1.11 4.11 -10.55
CA CYS A 120 -0.48 4.47 -11.83
C CYS A 120 0.15 3.26 -12.54
N LEU A 121 0.87 2.41 -11.78
CA LEU A 121 1.57 1.24 -12.31
C LEU A 121 0.62 0.11 -12.71
N ASP A 122 -0.50 -0.03 -12.01
CA ASP A 122 -1.53 -1.01 -12.30
C ASP A 122 -2.27 -0.64 -13.59
N ARG A 123 -2.82 0.59 -13.67
CA ARG A 123 -3.55 1.07 -14.85
C ARG A 123 -2.67 1.33 -16.08
N GLY A 124 -1.36 1.44 -15.88
CA GLY A 124 -0.39 1.62 -16.98
C GLY A 124 -0.28 3.03 -17.52
N TYR A 125 -0.73 4.05 -16.80
CA TYR A 125 -0.54 5.45 -17.19
C TYR A 125 -0.51 6.39 -15.98
N VAL A 126 0.21 7.52 -16.12
CA VAL A 126 0.43 8.44 -14.99
C VAL A 126 -0.72 9.41 -14.78
N PHE A 127 -1.35 9.95 -15.82
CA PHE A 127 -2.33 11.03 -15.68
C PHE A 127 -3.64 10.70 -16.37
N ARG A 128 -4.76 10.94 -15.70
CA ARG A 128 -6.09 10.79 -16.28
C ARG A 128 -6.52 12.14 -16.85
N SER A 129 -6.70 12.21 -18.16
CA SER A 129 -7.23 13.41 -18.79
C SER A 129 -8.64 13.72 -18.29
N LYS A 130 -8.92 14.99 -18.03
CA LYS A 130 -10.26 15.52 -17.73
C LYS A 130 -10.93 16.11 -18.98
N LEU A 131 -10.18 16.24 -20.08
CA LEU A 131 -10.63 16.83 -21.33
C LEU A 131 -10.70 15.82 -22.51
N GLY A 132 -10.60 14.52 -22.25
CA GLY A 132 -10.72 13.48 -23.28
C GLY A 132 -9.47 13.31 -24.14
N LEU A 133 -8.29 13.49 -23.56
CA LEU A 133 -6.98 13.31 -24.20
C LEU A 133 -6.35 11.96 -23.83
N GLU A 134 -7.13 10.88 -23.78
CA GLU A 134 -6.65 9.53 -23.44
C GLU A 134 -5.59 9.03 -24.44
N ALA A 135 -5.68 9.42 -25.71
CA ALA A 135 -4.65 9.10 -26.71
C ALA A 135 -3.27 9.67 -26.35
N VAL A 136 -3.22 10.75 -25.56
CA VAL A 136 -1.96 11.37 -25.11
C VAL A 136 -1.60 10.87 -23.72
N PHE A 137 -2.52 10.86 -22.77
CA PHE A 137 -2.21 10.61 -21.36
C PHE A 137 -2.53 9.20 -20.87
N GLY A 138 -3.35 8.45 -21.60
CA GLY A 138 -3.83 7.11 -21.25
C GLY A 138 -2.85 5.98 -21.59
N THR A 139 -1.56 6.29 -21.75
CA THR A 139 -0.49 5.32 -22.01
C THR A 139 0.68 5.53 -21.06
N TRP A 140 1.52 4.51 -20.91
CA TRP A 140 2.75 4.64 -20.14
C TRP A 140 3.74 5.51 -20.90
N HIS A 141 4.27 6.53 -20.23
CA HIS A 141 5.33 7.38 -20.76
C HIS A 141 6.59 7.17 -19.94
N GLU A 142 7.69 6.80 -20.61
CA GLU A 142 8.98 6.61 -19.94
C GLU A 142 9.56 7.91 -19.37
N GLU A 143 9.09 9.06 -19.87
CA GLU A 143 9.51 10.37 -19.42
C GLU A 143 8.28 11.23 -19.14
N VAL A 144 8.16 11.72 -17.90
CA VAL A 144 6.98 12.48 -17.46
C VAL A 144 7.41 13.76 -16.75
N SER A 145 6.74 14.86 -17.08
CA SER A 145 7.01 16.15 -16.46
C SER A 145 6.58 16.16 -14.99
N THR A 146 7.26 16.98 -14.18
CA THR A 146 6.90 17.16 -12.77
C THR A 146 5.47 17.70 -12.62
N GLU A 147 5.00 18.53 -13.57
CA GLU A 147 3.64 19.06 -13.55
C GLU A 147 2.58 17.96 -13.68
N ILE A 148 2.76 17.06 -14.65
CA ILE A 148 1.83 15.93 -14.86
C ILE A 148 1.84 14.98 -13.67
N LEU A 149 3.02 14.64 -13.14
CA LEU A 149 3.15 13.80 -11.93
C LEU A 149 2.43 14.43 -10.73
N PHE A 150 2.66 15.73 -10.52
CA PHE A 150 2.06 16.43 -9.38
C PHE A 150 0.55 16.58 -9.54
N ALA A 151 0.06 16.94 -10.73
CA ALA A 151 -1.36 17.03 -11.02
C ALA A 151 -2.08 15.68 -10.81
N SER A 152 -1.48 14.58 -11.28
CA SER A 152 -1.99 13.23 -11.04
C SER A 152 -2.06 12.87 -9.56
N TYR A 153 -0.99 13.17 -8.81
CA TYR A 153 -0.95 12.91 -7.38
C TYR A 153 -2.00 13.72 -6.62
N LEU A 154 -2.16 15.02 -6.95
CA LEU A 154 -3.16 15.88 -6.33
C LEU A 154 -4.58 15.35 -6.56
N ASP A 155 -4.89 14.96 -7.80
CA ASP A 155 -6.19 14.39 -8.14
C ASP A 155 -6.47 13.12 -7.32
N PHE A 156 -5.52 12.19 -7.24
CA PHE A 156 -5.67 10.98 -6.43
C PHE A 156 -5.82 11.26 -4.93
N ALA A 157 -5.02 12.20 -4.40
CA ALA A 157 -5.05 12.57 -3.00
C ALA A 157 -6.37 13.25 -2.60
N GLU A 158 -6.94 14.06 -3.50
CA GLU A 158 -8.27 14.67 -3.33
C GLU A 158 -9.37 13.60 -3.24
N HIS A 159 -9.38 12.63 -4.15
CA HIS A 159 -10.35 11.52 -4.12
C HIS A 159 -10.26 10.69 -2.82
N ARG A 160 -9.05 10.53 -2.27
CA ARG A 160 -8.84 9.87 -0.96
C ARG A 160 -9.07 10.77 0.25
N ARG A 161 -9.44 12.04 0.04
CA ARG A 161 -9.61 13.07 1.09
C ARG A 161 -8.37 13.16 2.00
N GLU A 162 -7.19 13.06 1.40
CA GLU A 162 -5.91 13.14 2.10
C GLU A 162 -5.78 14.52 2.77
N ARG A 163 -5.47 14.52 4.07
CA ARG A 163 -5.33 15.76 4.84
C ARG A 163 -3.95 16.35 4.69
N GLN A 164 -2.93 15.52 4.47
CA GLN A 164 -1.54 15.94 4.36
C GLN A 164 -1.04 15.73 2.93
N ILE A 165 -1.30 16.72 2.08
CA ILE A 165 -0.83 16.72 0.70
C ILE A 165 0.69 16.96 0.67
N LEU A 166 1.42 16.13 -0.07
CA LEU A 166 2.85 16.34 -0.28
C LEU A 166 3.11 17.64 -1.05
N SER A 167 4.18 18.34 -0.67
CA SER A 167 4.77 19.38 -1.52
C SER A 167 5.42 18.78 -2.77
N ARG A 168 5.62 19.61 -3.80
CA ARG A 168 6.34 19.22 -5.03
C ARG A 168 7.74 18.67 -4.75
N GLU A 169 8.43 19.24 -3.77
CA GLU A 169 9.76 18.77 -3.37
C GLU A 169 9.70 17.35 -2.78
N MET A 170 8.74 17.11 -1.88
CA MET A 170 8.55 15.80 -1.27
C MET A 170 8.12 14.75 -2.30
N LEU A 171 7.26 15.11 -3.26
CA LEU A 171 6.94 14.24 -4.39
C LEU A 171 8.21 13.95 -5.21
N GLY A 172 9.08 14.93 -5.45
CA GLY A 172 10.34 14.70 -6.15
C GLY A 172 11.27 13.74 -5.41
N ARG A 173 11.35 13.81 -4.08
CA ARG A 173 12.08 12.82 -3.26
C ARG A 173 11.46 11.44 -3.38
N PHE A 174 10.13 11.36 -3.38
CA PHE A 174 9.40 10.10 -3.59
C PHE A 174 9.71 9.49 -4.96
N MET A 175 9.67 10.27 -6.05
CA MET A 175 9.96 9.77 -7.40
C MET A 175 11.39 9.21 -7.49
N LYS A 176 12.37 9.89 -6.90
CA LYS A 176 13.75 9.38 -6.82
C LYS A 176 13.85 8.08 -6.02
N LYS A 177 13.11 7.98 -4.90
CA LYS A 177 13.04 6.74 -4.09
C LYS A 177 12.49 5.58 -4.92
N MET A 178 11.53 5.84 -5.80
CA MET A 178 10.89 4.86 -6.70
C MET A 178 11.64 4.61 -8.01
N GLY A 179 12.90 5.05 -8.15
CA GLY A 179 13.74 4.77 -9.32
C GLY A 179 13.76 5.85 -10.39
N GLY A 180 12.90 6.88 -10.28
CA GLY A 180 12.84 7.98 -11.22
C GLY A 180 14.12 8.82 -11.25
N LYS A 181 14.69 9.01 -12.45
CA LYS A 181 15.89 9.82 -12.67
C LYS A 181 15.51 11.23 -13.10
N ALA A 182 15.85 12.23 -12.30
CA ALA A 182 15.54 13.63 -12.61
C ALA A 182 16.19 14.05 -13.94
N LYS A 183 15.42 14.66 -14.82
CA LYS A 183 15.83 15.03 -16.19
C LYS A 183 15.17 16.35 -16.60
N ARG A 184 15.85 17.12 -17.46
CA ARG A 184 15.23 18.17 -18.27
C ARG A 184 14.75 17.54 -19.56
N LEU A 185 13.44 17.45 -19.75
CA LEU A 185 12.85 16.82 -20.92
C LEU A 185 13.16 17.63 -22.19
N SER A 186 12.92 17.12 -23.39
CA SER A 186 13.06 17.90 -24.63
C SER A 186 11.82 18.78 -24.83
N TYR A 187 10.69 18.11 -25.05
CA TYR A 187 9.37 18.67 -25.19
C TYR A 187 8.40 17.67 -24.55
N ALA A 188 7.57 18.12 -23.60
CA ALA A 188 6.66 17.22 -22.90
C ALA A 188 5.39 17.93 -22.45
N PRO A 189 4.27 17.20 -22.36
CA PRO A 189 3.05 17.70 -21.74
C PRO A 189 3.29 18.14 -20.29
N VAL A 190 2.78 19.30 -19.94
CA VAL A 190 2.74 19.85 -18.57
C VAL A 190 1.31 20.05 -18.06
N GLY A 191 0.31 19.81 -18.91
CA GLY A 191 -1.10 19.86 -18.57
C GLY A 191 -1.96 19.70 -19.82
N GLU A 192 -3.22 20.08 -19.70
CA GLU A 192 -4.20 20.09 -20.79
C GLU A 192 -5.03 21.37 -20.73
N HIS A 193 -5.47 21.86 -21.89
CA HIS A 193 -6.33 23.04 -21.99
C HIS A 193 -7.35 22.88 -23.11
N LEU A 194 -8.38 23.74 -23.11
CA LEU A 194 -9.26 23.94 -24.25
C LEU A 194 -8.72 25.12 -25.09
N THR A 195 -8.67 24.93 -26.40
CA THR A 195 -8.35 25.97 -27.38
C THR A 195 -9.51 26.18 -28.33
N ASP A 196 -9.77 27.43 -28.67
CA ASP A 196 -10.73 27.81 -29.71
C ASP A 196 -10.03 27.68 -31.08
N GLU A 197 -10.49 26.75 -31.92
CA GLU A 197 -10.06 26.65 -33.31
C GLU A 197 -11.13 27.22 -34.23
N THR A 198 -10.77 28.24 -35.00
CA THR A 198 -11.64 28.81 -36.04
C THR A 198 -11.42 28.04 -37.33
N SER A 199 -12.50 27.46 -37.87
CA SER A 199 -12.47 26.82 -39.18
C SER A 199 -12.27 27.85 -40.29
N ALA A 200 -11.88 27.39 -41.48
CA ALA A 200 -11.79 28.24 -42.67
C ALA A 200 -13.14 28.93 -43.03
N TYR A 201 -14.25 28.43 -42.49
CA TYR A 201 -15.61 28.94 -42.71
C TYR A 201 -16.12 29.82 -41.55
N GLY A 202 -15.25 30.22 -40.61
CA GLY A 202 -15.58 31.15 -39.52
C GLY A 202 -16.32 30.52 -38.33
N SER A 203 -16.52 29.19 -38.31
CA SER A 203 -17.06 28.50 -37.13
C SER A 203 -15.97 28.22 -36.11
N THR A 204 -16.20 28.60 -34.84
CA THR A 204 -15.27 28.34 -33.74
C THR A 204 -15.65 27.06 -33.01
N THR A 205 -14.71 26.13 -32.88
CA THR A 205 -14.89 24.89 -32.11
C THR A 205 -13.87 24.82 -30.98
N ARG A 206 -14.31 24.51 -29.76
CA ARG A 206 -13.42 24.22 -28.64
C ARG A 206 -12.84 22.83 -28.75
N LYS A 207 -11.53 22.71 -28.82
CA LYS A 207 -10.81 21.43 -28.82
C LYS A 207 -9.82 21.35 -27.67
N ALA A 208 -9.82 20.20 -27.02
CA ALA A 208 -8.82 19.86 -26.02
C ALA A 208 -7.46 19.65 -26.68
N LYS A 209 -6.40 20.20 -26.06
CA LYS A 209 -5.01 19.98 -26.46
C LYS A 209 -4.10 19.84 -25.24
N PRO A 210 -3.03 19.04 -25.34
CA PRO A 210 -1.98 19.05 -24.33
C PRO A 210 -1.29 20.41 -24.31
N VAL A 211 -1.02 20.92 -23.11
CA VAL A 211 -0.13 22.06 -22.91
C VAL A 211 1.28 21.49 -22.96
N GLU A 212 2.04 21.80 -23.99
CA GLU A 212 3.42 21.33 -24.12
C GLU A 212 4.41 22.45 -23.79
N HIS A 213 5.50 22.10 -23.09
CA HIS A 213 6.53 23.06 -22.73
C HIS A 213 7.89 22.55 -23.23
N PRO A 214 8.79 23.44 -23.70
CA PRO A 214 10.17 23.08 -23.98
C PRO A 214 10.95 22.94 -22.68
N ARG A 215 11.69 21.85 -22.52
CA ARG A 215 12.57 21.61 -21.37
C ARG A 215 11.96 21.68 -19.95
N PRO A 216 10.74 21.17 -19.72
CA PRO A 216 10.18 21.12 -18.39
C PRO A 216 11.04 20.20 -17.50
N PRO A 217 11.09 20.48 -16.19
CA PRO A 217 11.63 19.51 -15.24
C PRO A 217 10.74 18.27 -15.24
N GLY A 218 11.35 17.09 -15.16
CA GLY A 218 10.63 15.82 -15.13
C GLY A 218 11.52 14.67 -14.68
N TYR A 219 11.02 13.46 -14.88
CA TYR A 219 11.70 12.23 -14.51
C TYR A 219 11.68 11.24 -15.67
N SER A 220 12.79 10.54 -15.86
CA SER A 220 12.85 9.31 -16.62
C SER A 220 12.52 8.15 -15.68
N LEU A 221 11.39 7.50 -15.96
CA LEU A 221 10.82 6.35 -15.24
C LEU A 221 11.25 5.02 -15.88
N GLY A 222 11.63 5.05 -17.17
CA GLY A 222 11.86 3.85 -17.98
C GLY A 222 10.55 3.11 -18.29
N GLY A 223 10.67 1.90 -18.82
CA GLY A 223 9.52 1.06 -19.15
C GLY A 223 8.69 0.67 -17.92
N ILE A 224 7.40 0.39 -18.13
CA ILE A 224 6.45 0.06 -17.06
C ILE A 224 6.91 -1.14 -16.21
N SER A 225 7.46 -2.18 -16.84
CA SER A 225 7.94 -3.38 -16.14
C SER A 225 9.12 -3.07 -15.20
N LEU A 226 10.01 -2.14 -15.59
CA LEU A 226 11.10 -1.69 -14.73
C LEU A 226 10.54 -0.91 -13.53
N SER A 227 9.61 0.01 -13.77
CA SER A 227 8.99 0.79 -12.71
C SER A 227 8.19 -0.08 -11.72
N ARG A 228 7.50 -1.11 -12.21
CA ARG A 228 6.82 -2.13 -11.39
C ARG A 228 7.80 -2.91 -10.52
N ALA A 229 8.93 -3.35 -11.10
CA ALA A 229 9.98 -4.06 -10.37
C ALA A 229 10.64 -3.18 -9.29
N ASP A 230 10.94 -1.91 -9.61
CA ASP A 230 11.47 -0.95 -8.65
C ASP A 230 10.49 -0.70 -7.50
N PHE A 231 9.19 -0.57 -7.79
CA PHE A 231 8.17 -0.41 -6.75
C PHE A 231 8.09 -1.63 -5.83
N ALA A 232 8.02 -2.84 -6.38
CA ALA A 232 7.98 -4.09 -5.61
C ALA A 232 9.23 -4.22 -4.73
N LYS A 233 10.42 -3.94 -5.28
CA LYS A 233 11.68 -3.96 -4.53
C LYS A 233 11.73 -2.95 -3.39
N LYS A 234 11.18 -1.75 -3.59
CA LYS A 234 11.21 -0.66 -2.59
C LYS A 234 10.16 -0.81 -1.50
N THR A 235 9.02 -1.41 -1.83
CA THR A 235 7.91 -1.61 -0.88
C THR A 235 7.94 -2.98 -0.21
N GLY A 236 8.60 -3.97 -0.82
CA GLY A 236 8.55 -5.38 -0.40
C GLY A 236 7.19 -6.03 -0.64
N LEU A 237 6.32 -5.38 -1.42
CA LEU A 237 5.02 -5.92 -1.79
C LEU A 237 5.16 -6.88 -2.96
N ASN A 238 4.49 -8.02 -2.85
CA ASN A 238 4.25 -8.89 -4.00
C ASN A 238 2.91 -8.46 -4.62
N ILE A 239 2.94 -7.96 -5.85
CA ILE A 239 1.77 -7.40 -6.54
C ILE A 239 1.63 -8.09 -7.88
N GLU A 240 0.49 -8.71 -8.09
CA GLU A 240 0.01 -9.08 -9.42
C GLU A 240 -0.56 -7.83 -10.07
N TRP A 241 -0.04 -7.52 -11.26
CA TRP A 241 -0.43 -6.34 -12.01
C TRP A 241 -1.53 -6.71 -13.00
N SER A 242 -2.52 -5.83 -13.13
CA SER A 242 -3.56 -5.95 -14.15
C SER A 242 -2.93 -5.61 -15.50
N ASP A 243 -2.42 -6.59 -16.24
CA ASP A 243 -1.96 -6.34 -17.60
C ASP A 243 -3.18 -6.07 -18.50
N PRO A 244 -3.19 -4.98 -19.29
CA PRO A 244 -4.25 -4.74 -20.27
C PRO A 244 -4.29 -5.80 -21.38
N ASP A 245 -3.19 -6.53 -21.58
CA ASP A 245 -3.00 -7.54 -22.63
C ASP A 245 -3.12 -8.97 -22.10
N GLY A 246 -4.12 -9.22 -21.26
CA GLY A 246 -4.61 -10.56 -20.96
C GLY A 246 -5.53 -11.08 -22.06
N ALA A 247 -4.97 -11.43 -23.22
CA ALA A 247 -5.58 -12.24 -24.27
C ALA A 247 -4.58 -13.25 -24.84
#